data_AF-A0A7J9K2S3-F1
#
_entry.id   AF-A0A7J9K2S3-F1
#
_cell.length_a   1.000
_cell.length_b   1.000
_cell.length_c   1.000
_cell.angle_alpha   90.00
_cell.angle_beta   90.00
_cell.angle_gamma   90.00
#
_symmetry.space_group_name_H-M   'P 1'
#
loop_
_entity.id
_entity.type
_entity.pdbx_description
1 polymer ?
#
loop_
_entity_poly.entity_id
_entity_poly.type
_entity_poly.pdbx_seq_one_letter_code
_entity_poly.pdbx_strand_id
1 'polypeptide(L)'
;AKLAAAKEKFGREIRVFETASLLPTQDGVPNTAEEPDDFYDFTAEDYYRLMASKKEDKHLKTRKIREAEEAARRSRITKAVVRIRFPDNHTLELTFHPSETLQSLVDLISKLIARPDLPFYLYTTPPKKQIKDVTQDFFSAGFIPGAIVYFSYDLPKGEDAAAANSGPFLQEEIMSLKGLE
;
A
#
# COMPACT_ATOMS: atom_id res chain seq x y z
N ALA A 1 16.42 -16.76 7.40
CA ALA A 1 15.91 -17.41 8.64
C ALA A 1 14.88 -16.53 9.36
N LYS A 2 15.21 -15.28 9.72
CA LYS A 2 14.28 -14.39 10.48
C LYS A 2 12.97 -14.09 9.75
N LEU A 3 12.99 -13.78 8.44
CA LEU A 3 11.77 -13.57 7.65
C LEU A 3 10.89 -14.82 7.55
N ALA A 4 11.50 -16.01 7.45
CA ALA A 4 10.77 -17.28 7.42
C ALA A 4 10.13 -17.59 8.78
N ALA A 5 10.82 -17.31 9.88
CA ALA A 5 10.28 -17.42 11.23
C ALA A 5 9.13 -16.43 11.47
N ALA A 6 9.27 -15.18 11.00
CA ALA A 6 8.17 -14.21 11.03
C ALA A 6 6.97 -14.69 10.19
N LYS A 7 7.22 -15.27 9.02
CA LYS A 7 6.18 -15.87 8.18
C LYS A 7 5.46 -17.03 8.87
N GLU A 8 6.18 -17.87 9.59
CA GLU A 8 5.60 -18.96 10.37
C GLU A 8 4.77 -18.43 11.56
N LYS A 9 5.30 -17.45 12.29
CA LYS A 9 4.66 -16.88 13.49
C LYS A 9 3.40 -16.08 13.17
N PHE A 10 3.43 -15.27 12.11
CA PHE A 10 2.33 -14.40 11.72
C PHE A 10 1.49 -14.97 10.56
N GLY A 11 1.85 -16.16 10.07
CA GLY A 11 1.19 -16.85 8.95
C GLY A 11 1.33 -16.15 7.59
N ARG A 12 2.11 -15.07 7.50
CA ARG A 12 2.17 -14.18 6.33
C ARG A 12 3.55 -13.58 6.13
N GLU A 13 3.85 -13.24 4.88
CA GLU A 13 5.11 -12.57 4.57
C GLU A 13 5.05 -11.11 5.04
N ILE A 14 6.00 -10.77 5.92
CA ILE A 14 6.16 -9.45 6.53
C ILE A 14 7.54 -8.94 6.19
N ARG A 15 7.62 -7.70 5.69
CA ARG A 15 8.87 -7.01 5.42
C ARG A 15 8.85 -5.63 6.05
N VAL A 16 9.99 -5.18 6.55
CA VAL A 16 10.13 -3.85 7.13
C VAL A 16 11.27 -3.14 6.43
N PHE A 17 11.01 -1.94 5.96
CA PHE A 17 12.04 -1.09 5.37
C PHE A 17 11.82 0.35 5.78
N GLU A 18 12.89 1.12 5.76
CA GLU A 18 12.81 2.56 5.96
C GLU A 18 12.41 3.20 4.65
N THR A 19 11.27 3.89 4.65
CA THR A 19 10.98 4.84 3.58
C THR A 19 11.78 6.09 3.88
N ALA A 20 12.99 6.16 3.32
CA ALA A 20 13.72 7.42 3.28
C ALA A 20 12.74 8.49 2.76
N SER A 21 12.47 9.49 3.59
CA SER A 21 11.66 10.64 3.22
C SER A 21 12.39 11.36 2.12
N LEU A 22 12.15 11.00 0.84
CA LEU A 22 12.68 11.63 -0.37
C LEU A 22 13.89 12.52 -0.05
N LEU A 23 14.97 11.90 0.48
CA LEU A 23 16.22 12.63 0.51
C LEU A 23 16.45 12.92 -0.97
N PRO A 24 16.68 14.19 -1.37
CA PRO A 24 17.09 14.45 -2.74
C PRO A 24 18.24 13.50 -2.98
N THR A 25 18.02 12.56 -3.90
CA THR A 25 18.84 11.37 -4.11
C THR A 25 20.31 11.75 -3.96
N GLN A 26 20.95 11.34 -2.87
CA GLN A 26 22.41 11.36 -2.83
C GLN A 26 22.85 10.18 -3.72
N ASP A 27 23.32 10.55 -4.91
CA ASP A 27 24.20 9.83 -5.81
C ASP A 27 24.04 8.30 -5.90
N GLY A 28 23.37 7.84 -6.95
CA GLY A 28 23.42 6.43 -7.37
C GLY A 28 22.47 6.03 -8.49
N VAL A 29 21.43 6.83 -8.74
CA VAL A 29 20.72 6.81 -10.02
C VAL A 29 21.10 8.13 -10.68
N PRO A 30 21.73 8.15 -11.87
CA PRO A 30 21.96 9.41 -12.55
C PRO A 30 20.62 10.13 -12.61
N ASN A 31 20.60 11.38 -12.14
CA ASN A 31 19.54 12.34 -12.44
C ASN A 31 19.13 12.06 -13.88
N THR A 32 17.85 11.75 -14.07
CA THR A 32 17.23 11.50 -15.37
C THR A 32 17.96 12.37 -16.39
N ALA A 33 18.73 11.74 -17.28
CA ALA A 33 19.30 12.48 -18.39
C ALA A 33 18.11 13.24 -18.99
N GLU A 34 18.17 14.58 -19.02
CA GLU A 34 17.08 15.38 -19.57
C GLU A 34 16.72 14.76 -20.90
N GLU A 35 15.49 14.22 -20.98
CA GLU A 35 15.05 13.55 -22.20
C GLU A 35 15.11 14.59 -23.32
N PRO A 36 15.59 14.20 -24.53
CA PRO A 36 15.65 15.15 -25.64
C PRO A 36 14.26 15.70 -25.93
N ASP A 37 14.18 16.97 -26.34
CA ASP A 37 12.90 17.67 -26.55
C ASP A 37 11.97 16.93 -27.54
N ASP A 38 12.54 16.25 -28.53
CA ASP A 38 11.84 15.40 -29.52
C ASP A 38 11.03 14.25 -28.89
N PHE A 39 11.35 13.83 -27.66
CA PHE A 39 10.54 12.85 -26.92
C PHE A 39 9.13 13.35 -26.61
N TYR A 40 8.99 14.67 -26.41
CA TYR A 40 7.70 15.31 -26.15
C TYR A 40 6.97 15.70 -27.45
N ASP A 41 7.63 15.56 -28.60
CA ASP A 41 7.01 15.83 -29.90
C ASP A 41 6.04 14.72 -30.30
N PHE A 42 4.90 15.15 -30.83
CA PHE A 42 3.84 14.24 -31.23
C PHE A 42 4.15 13.58 -32.57
N THR A 43 4.48 12.29 -32.55
CA THR A 43 4.86 11.54 -33.75
C THR A 43 3.64 11.09 -34.57
N ALA A 44 3.87 10.72 -35.84
CA ALA A 44 2.83 10.08 -36.64
C ALA A 44 2.36 8.74 -36.03
N GLU A 45 3.21 8.04 -35.29
CA GLU A 45 2.84 6.80 -34.61
C GLU A 45 1.87 7.06 -33.45
N ASP A 46 2.08 8.14 -32.67
CA ASP A 46 1.12 8.60 -31.66
C ASP A 46 -0.25 8.91 -32.27
N TYR A 47 -0.26 9.58 -33.42
CA TYR A 47 -1.47 9.86 -34.16
C TYR A 47 -2.25 8.58 -34.51
N TYR A 48 -1.58 7.56 -35.06
CA TYR A 48 -2.25 6.31 -35.40
C TYR A 48 -2.74 5.54 -34.16
N ARG A 49 -2.00 5.56 -33.04
CA ARG A 49 -2.43 4.97 -31.76
C ARG A 49 -3.70 5.64 -31.22
N LEU A 50 -3.76 6.96 -31.24
CA LEU A 50 -4.93 7.73 -30.77
C LEU A 50 -6.13 7.55 -31.71
N MET A 51 -5.91 7.47 -33.02
CA MET A 51 -7.01 7.24 -33.98
C MET A 51 -7.57 5.83 -33.88
N ALA A 52 -6.76 4.85 -33.51
CA ALA A 52 -7.22 3.49 -33.22
C ALA A 52 -8.07 3.43 -31.94
N SER A 53 -7.68 4.14 -30.87
CA SER A 53 -8.45 4.18 -29.62
C SER A 53 -9.72 5.03 -29.71
N LYS A 54 -9.77 6.04 -30.60
CA LYS A 54 -10.99 6.86 -30.80
C LYS A 54 -12.15 6.08 -31.45
N LYS A 55 -11.87 4.91 -32.04
CA LYS A 55 -12.90 3.93 -32.46
C LYS A 55 -13.39 3.08 -31.29
N GLU A 56 -13.66 3.70 -30.15
CA GLU A 56 -14.39 3.04 -29.07
C GLU A 56 -15.85 2.89 -29.51
N ASP A 57 -16.18 1.71 -30.04
CA ASP A 57 -17.55 1.24 -30.19
C ASP A 57 -18.27 1.39 -28.85
N LYS A 58 -19.23 2.31 -28.79
CA LYS A 58 -20.14 2.49 -27.64
C LYS A 58 -21.07 1.28 -27.51
N HIS A 59 -20.51 0.15 -27.11
CA HIS A 59 -21.26 -1.07 -26.85
C HIS A 59 -21.92 -0.99 -25.47
N LEU A 60 -23.16 -1.48 -25.39
CA LEU A 60 -23.87 -1.60 -24.12
C LEU A 60 -23.11 -2.58 -23.22
N LYS A 61 -22.55 -2.09 -22.10
CA LYS A 61 -22.00 -2.97 -21.05
C LYS A 61 -23.14 -3.71 -20.38
N THR A 62 -23.45 -4.90 -20.89
CA THR A 62 -24.45 -5.80 -20.28
C THR A 62 -23.98 -6.30 -18.92
N ARG A 63 -24.91 -6.71 -18.06
CA ARG A 63 -24.61 -7.32 -16.75
C ARG A 63 -23.60 -8.47 -16.87
N LYS A 64 -23.74 -9.31 -17.91
CA LYS A 64 -22.84 -10.43 -18.18
C LYS A 64 -21.40 -9.98 -18.50
N ILE A 65 -21.24 -8.90 -19.25
CA ILE A 65 -19.91 -8.33 -19.55
C ILE A 65 -19.25 -7.81 -18.27
N ARG A 66 -19.99 -7.07 -17.43
CA ARG A 66 -19.47 -6.55 -16.16
C ARG A 66 -19.03 -7.66 -15.21
N GLU A 67 -19.85 -8.70 -15.06
CA GLU A 67 -19.53 -9.84 -14.19
C GLU A 67 -18.32 -10.63 -14.70
N ALA A 68 -18.21 -10.83 -16.02
CA ALA A 68 -17.05 -11.48 -16.63
C ALA A 68 -15.76 -10.66 -16.47
N GLU A 69 -15.83 -9.32 -16.62
CA GLU A 69 -14.69 -8.42 -16.43
C GLU A 69 -14.22 -8.43 -14.96
N GLU A 70 -15.15 -8.38 -14.02
CA GLU A 70 -14.87 -8.49 -12.57
C GLU A 70 -14.24 -9.85 -12.22
N ALA A 71 -14.80 -10.95 -12.74
CA ALA A 71 -14.23 -12.28 -12.55
C ALA A 71 -12.82 -12.41 -13.15
N ALA A 72 -12.60 -11.87 -14.35
CA ALA A 72 -11.28 -11.84 -14.99
C ALA A 72 -10.29 -10.93 -14.25
N ARG A 73 -10.75 -9.90 -13.56
CA ARG A 73 -9.90 -9.05 -12.71
C ARG A 73 -9.56 -9.75 -11.40
N ARG A 74 -10.53 -10.44 -10.78
CA ARG A 74 -10.33 -11.26 -9.59
C ARG A 74 -9.36 -12.41 -9.82
N SER A 75 -9.42 -13.08 -10.98
CA SER A 75 -8.50 -14.19 -11.29
C SER A 75 -7.07 -13.74 -11.55
N ARG A 76 -6.89 -12.53 -12.11
CA ARG A 76 -5.56 -11.95 -12.36
C ARG A 76 -4.85 -11.51 -11.08
N ILE A 77 -5.60 -11.05 -10.08
CA ILE A 77 -5.05 -10.56 -8.81
C ILE A 77 -5.11 -11.71 -7.80
N THR A 78 -3.98 -12.40 -7.63
CA THR A 78 -3.87 -13.52 -6.68
C THR A 78 -3.28 -13.09 -5.33
N LYS A 79 -2.70 -11.88 -5.27
CA LYS A 79 -2.03 -11.32 -4.08
C LYS A 79 -2.33 -9.83 -3.96
N ALA A 80 -2.47 -9.36 -2.72
CA ALA A 80 -2.65 -7.96 -2.36
C ALA A 80 -1.51 -7.53 -1.43
N VAL A 81 -0.68 -6.58 -1.86
CA VAL A 81 0.46 -6.09 -1.06
C VAL A 81 0.10 -4.77 -0.41
N VAL A 82 0.03 -4.74 0.91
CA VAL A 82 -0.34 -3.55 1.69
C VAL A 82 0.88 -3.00 2.39
N ARG A 83 1.20 -1.73 2.13
CA ARG A 83 2.31 -1.01 2.74
C ARG A 83 1.77 -0.01 3.75
N ILE A 84 2.10 -0.21 5.01
CA ILE A 84 1.69 0.67 6.10
C ILE A 84 2.86 1.58 6.42
N ARG A 85 2.70 2.88 6.19
CA ARG A 85 3.67 3.91 6.51
C ARG A 85 3.40 4.46 7.90
N PHE A 86 4.40 4.36 8.75
CA PHE A 86 4.42 4.92 10.08
C PHE A 86 5.01 6.34 10.05
N PRO A 87 4.67 7.19 11.04
CA PRO A 87 5.21 8.55 11.13
C PRO A 87 6.71 8.60 11.45
N ASP A 88 7.31 7.49 11.86
CA ASP A 88 8.75 7.33 12.11
C ASP A 88 9.57 6.99 10.84
N ASN A 89 8.96 7.18 9.65
CA ASN A 89 9.52 6.81 8.34
C ASN A 89 9.74 5.30 8.12
N HIS A 90 9.25 4.42 8.99
CA HIS A 90 9.23 3.00 8.71
C HIS A 90 8.00 2.62 7.87
N THR A 91 8.21 1.70 6.94
CA THR A 91 7.14 1.08 6.17
C THR A 91 7.13 -0.41 6.40
N LEU A 92 5.97 -0.90 6.78
CA LEU A 92 5.67 -2.31 6.96
C LEU A 92 4.92 -2.80 5.73
N GLU A 93 5.51 -3.74 5.00
CA GLU A 93 4.88 -4.40 3.88
C GLU A 93 4.33 -5.75 4.31
N LEU A 94 3.07 -5.98 3.96
CA LEU A 94 2.31 -7.17 4.30
C LEU A 94 1.66 -7.73 3.04
N THR A 95 1.77 -9.05 2.85
CA THR A 95 1.10 -9.74 1.76
C THR A 95 -0.19 -10.41 2.23
N PHE A 96 -1.32 -10.04 1.63
CA PHE A 96 -2.65 -10.56 1.89
C PHE A 96 -3.23 -11.26 0.66
N HIS A 97 -4.22 -12.12 0.89
CA HIS A 97 -5.08 -12.60 -0.19
C HIS A 97 -6.20 -11.56 -0.46
N PRO A 98 -6.59 -11.28 -1.71
CA PRO A 98 -7.57 -10.24 -2.04
C PRO A 98 -8.96 -10.46 -1.41
N SER A 99 -9.31 -11.71 -1.09
CA SER A 99 -10.57 -12.07 -0.41
C SER A 99 -10.54 -11.86 1.11
N GLU A 100 -9.41 -11.47 1.69
CA GLU A 100 -9.33 -11.19 3.12
C GLU A 100 -9.98 -9.87 3.49
N THR A 101 -10.43 -9.79 4.74
CA THR A 101 -11.06 -8.59 5.30
C THR A 101 -10.02 -7.61 5.83
N LEU A 102 -10.36 -6.33 5.80
CA LEU A 102 -9.59 -5.27 6.46
C LEU A 102 -9.49 -5.49 7.98
N GLN A 103 -10.41 -6.24 8.59
CA GLN A 103 -10.29 -6.66 9.99
C GLN A 103 -9.02 -7.48 10.23
N SER A 104 -8.64 -8.38 9.32
CA SER A 104 -7.39 -9.14 9.47
C SER A 104 -6.15 -8.26 9.38
N LEU A 105 -6.22 -7.14 8.64
CA LEU A 105 -5.16 -6.14 8.62
C LEU A 105 -5.02 -5.47 9.99
N VAL A 106 -6.14 -5.00 10.55
CA VAL A 106 -6.15 -4.28 11.83
C VAL A 106 -5.71 -5.18 13.00
N ASP A 107 -6.19 -6.43 13.03
CA ASP A 107 -5.77 -7.43 14.03
C ASP A 107 -4.25 -7.71 13.93
N LEU A 108 -3.74 -7.87 12.71
CA LEU A 108 -2.33 -8.13 12.49
C LEU A 108 -1.48 -6.92 12.89
N ILE A 109 -1.88 -5.70 12.53
CA ILE A 109 -1.20 -4.47 12.98
C ILE A 109 -1.18 -4.39 14.50
N SER A 110 -2.30 -4.67 15.16
CA SER A 110 -2.40 -4.66 16.63
C SER A 110 -1.38 -5.61 17.29
N LYS A 111 -1.04 -6.71 16.62
CA LYS A 111 -0.01 -7.67 17.10
C LYS A 111 1.42 -7.25 16.81
N LEU A 112 1.65 -6.38 15.81
CA LEU A 112 2.97 -5.94 15.38
C LEU A 112 3.41 -4.61 16.01
N ILE A 113 2.46 -3.81 16.50
CA ILE A 113 2.76 -2.54 17.16
C ILE A 113 3.31 -2.75 18.57
N ALA A 114 4.22 -1.87 18.99
CA ALA A 114 4.84 -1.93 20.32
C ALA A 114 3.85 -1.62 21.45
N ARG A 115 2.83 -0.80 21.15
CA ARG A 115 1.80 -0.34 22.09
C ARG A 115 0.39 -0.65 21.58
N PRO A 116 -0.10 -1.88 21.79
CA PRO A 116 -1.46 -2.27 21.43
C PRO A 116 -2.53 -1.66 22.34
N ASP A 117 -2.13 -1.10 23.49
CA ASP A 117 -2.97 -0.42 24.46
C ASP A 117 -3.52 0.92 23.94
N LEU A 118 -2.88 1.51 22.94
CA LEU A 118 -3.26 2.81 22.40
C LEU A 118 -4.21 2.68 21.21
N PRO A 119 -5.31 3.45 21.17
CA PRO A 119 -6.19 3.49 20.01
C PRO A 119 -5.43 4.08 18.81
N PHE A 120 -5.56 3.44 17.65
CA PHE A 120 -4.95 3.89 16.40
C PHE A 120 -5.98 3.89 15.26
N TYR A 121 -5.68 4.65 14.21
CA TYR A 121 -6.47 4.68 12.99
C TYR A 121 -5.60 4.57 11.76
N LEU A 122 -6.17 3.98 10.71
CA LEU A 122 -5.56 3.85 9.40
C LEU A 122 -6.25 4.78 8.42
N TYR A 123 -5.48 5.41 7.55
CA TYR A 123 -6.03 6.33 6.56
C TYR A 123 -5.25 6.29 5.24
N THR A 124 -5.93 6.67 4.16
CA THR A 124 -5.33 6.87 2.83
C THR A 124 -5.28 8.36 2.50
N THR A 125 -4.30 8.78 1.69
CA THR A 125 -4.15 10.14 1.18
C THR A 125 -3.64 10.12 -0.26
N PRO A 126 -3.96 11.13 -1.10
CA PRO A 126 -4.88 12.26 -0.91
C PRO A 126 -6.25 12.04 -1.61
N PRO A 127 -7.42 12.39 -1.02
CA PRO A 127 -7.68 13.08 0.25
C PRO A 127 -7.63 12.16 1.49
N LYS A 128 -7.49 12.73 2.69
CA LYS A 128 -7.46 11.98 3.96
C LYS A 128 -8.80 11.26 4.18
N LYS A 129 -8.82 9.94 3.95
CA LYS A 129 -9.97 9.07 4.22
C LYS A 129 -9.57 8.00 5.23
N GLN A 130 -10.22 8.01 6.38
CA GLN A 130 -10.04 6.97 7.39
C GLN A 130 -10.73 5.67 6.95
N ILE A 131 -10.08 4.54 7.20
CA ILE A 131 -10.63 3.21 6.96
C ILE A 131 -11.53 2.86 8.15
N LYS A 132 -12.85 2.99 7.98
CA LYS A 132 -13.85 2.65 9.01
C LYS A 132 -14.47 1.28 8.78
N ASP A 133 -14.62 0.90 7.52
CA ASP A 133 -15.27 -0.35 7.09
C ASP A 133 -14.31 -1.55 7.16
N VAL A 134 -14.07 -2.04 8.37
CA VAL A 134 -13.21 -3.21 8.62
C VAL A 134 -13.80 -4.54 8.12
N THR A 135 -15.11 -4.58 7.84
CA THR A 135 -15.81 -5.77 7.33
C THR A 135 -15.60 -5.99 5.83
N GLN A 136 -15.11 -4.99 5.11
CA GLN A 136 -14.91 -5.05 3.67
C GLN A 136 -13.63 -5.83 3.32
N ASP A 137 -13.66 -6.54 2.19
CA ASP A 137 -12.49 -7.23 1.64
C ASP A 137 -11.55 -6.28 0.89
N PHE A 138 -10.28 -6.66 0.74
CA PHE A 138 -9.28 -5.85 0.04
C PHE A 138 -9.65 -5.56 -1.42
N PHE A 139 -10.34 -6.48 -2.10
CA PHE A 139 -10.78 -6.28 -3.48
C PHE A 139 -11.83 -5.16 -3.56
N SER A 140 -12.87 -5.24 -2.74
CA SER A 140 -13.95 -4.27 -2.70
C SER A 140 -13.48 -2.91 -2.18
N ALA A 141 -12.54 -2.89 -1.23
CA ALA A 141 -11.97 -1.66 -0.70
C ALA A 141 -11.02 -0.95 -1.69
N GLY A 142 -10.60 -1.64 -2.76
CA GLY A 142 -9.68 -1.11 -3.77
C GLY A 142 -8.20 -1.21 -3.40
N PHE A 143 -7.83 -2.09 -2.46
CA PHE A 143 -6.47 -2.24 -1.95
C PHE A 143 -5.69 -3.32 -2.73
N ILE A 144 -5.90 -3.34 -4.05
CA ILE A 144 -5.42 -4.38 -4.96
C ILE A 144 -4.89 -3.80 -6.27
N PRO A 145 -3.79 -4.34 -6.83
CA PRO A 145 -2.95 -5.43 -6.30
C PRO A 145 -2.03 -4.97 -5.16
N GLY A 146 -1.96 -3.67 -4.89
CA GLY A 146 -1.31 -3.16 -3.70
C GLY A 146 -1.83 -1.78 -3.32
N ALA A 147 -1.58 -1.39 -2.07
CA ALA A 147 -2.03 -0.13 -1.52
C ALA A 147 -1.05 0.40 -0.47
N ILE A 148 -0.99 1.73 -0.36
CA ILE A 148 -0.26 2.42 0.70
C ILE A 148 -1.27 3.00 1.68
N VAL A 149 -1.05 2.73 2.95
CA VAL A 149 -1.89 3.14 4.07
C VAL A 149 -1.01 3.83 5.08
N TYR A 150 -1.54 4.86 5.72
CA TYR A 150 -0.83 5.60 6.75
C TYR A 150 -1.38 5.24 8.13
N PHE A 151 -0.48 5.09 9.08
CA PHE A 151 -0.79 4.80 10.48
C PHE A 151 -0.68 6.07 11.31
N SER A 152 -1.60 6.24 12.28
CA SER A 152 -1.51 7.29 13.29
C SER A 152 -2.26 6.89 14.56
N TYR A 153 -1.77 7.30 15.72
CA TYR A 153 -2.46 7.10 17.00
C TYR A 153 -3.60 8.11 17.19
N ASP A 154 -4.73 7.65 17.73
CA ASP A 154 -5.92 8.46 18.05
C ASP A 154 -5.87 8.92 19.52
N LEU A 155 -4.92 9.80 19.83
CA LEU A 155 -4.76 10.29 21.21
C LEU A 155 -5.40 11.67 21.38
N PRO A 156 -6.11 11.92 22.49
CA PRO A 156 -6.51 13.27 22.86
C PRO A 156 -5.24 14.12 23.01
N LYS A 157 -5.24 15.35 22.49
CA LYS A 157 -4.09 16.27 22.54
C LYS A 157 -3.70 16.55 23.99
N GLY A 158 -2.72 15.81 24.50
CA GLY A 158 -2.09 15.95 25.81
C GLY A 158 -0.64 15.48 25.76
N GLU A 159 0.08 15.52 26.88
CA GLU A 159 1.49 15.07 26.97
C GLU A 159 1.69 13.63 26.47
N ASP A 160 0.69 12.76 26.64
CA ASP A 160 0.69 11.37 26.16
C ASP A 160 0.79 11.26 24.63
N ALA A 161 0.28 12.24 23.89
CA ALA A 161 0.36 12.25 22.42
C ALA A 161 1.79 12.51 21.94
N ALA A 162 2.53 13.41 22.59
CA ALA A 162 3.91 13.68 22.22
C ALA A 162 4.81 12.48 22.54
N ALA A 163 4.67 11.92 23.74
CA ALA A 163 5.37 10.70 24.14
C ALA A 163 5.06 9.53 23.20
N ALA A 164 3.80 9.43 22.74
CA ALA A 164 3.42 8.38 21.81
C ALA A 164 3.89 8.57 20.38
N ASN A 165 4.18 9.80 19.95
CA ASN A 165 4.76 10.04 18.63
C ASN A 165 6.30 9.93 18.63
N SER A 166 6.94 9.89 19.80
CA SER A 166 8.40 9.75 19.94
C SER A 166 8.87 8.32 20.27
N GLY A 167 7.98 7.43 20.71
CA GLY A 167 8.30 6.02 20.99
C GLY A 167 8.35 5.14 19.74
N PRO A 168 8.92 3.93 19.82
CA PRO A 168 8.90 2.97 18.72
C PRO A 168 7.45 2.56 18.40
N PHE A 169 7.09 2.59 17.11
CA PHE A 169 5.76 2.22 16.64
C PHE A 169 5.62 0.70 16.45
N LEU A 170 6.68 0.07 15.94
CA LEU A 170 6.76 -1.36 15.70
C LEU A 170 7.48 -2.06 16.85
N GLN A 171 7.10 -3.31 17.12
CA GLN A 171 7.81 -4.17 18.07
C GLN A 171 9.27 -4.39 17.65
N GLU A 172 10.16 -4.58 18.63
CA GLU A 172 11.59 -4.80 18.40
C GLU A 172 11.86 -6.04 17.52
N GLU A 173 11.07 -7.11 17.67
CA GLU A 173 11.16 -8.31 16.84
C GLU A 173 10.90 -7.99 15.35
N ILE A 174 9.97 -7.08 15.09
CA ILE A 174 9.57 -6.65 13.74
C ILE A 174 10.58 -5.65 13.18
N MET A 175 11.05 -4.71 14.00
CA MET A 175 12.15 -3.82 13.63
C MET A 175 13.44 -4.58 13.33
N SER A 176 13.67 -5.73 13.96
CA SER A 176 14.83 -6.60 13.66
C SER A 176 14.78 -7.26 12.28
N LEU A 177 13.64 -7.17 11.57
CA LEU A 177 13.48 -7.57 10.17
C LEU A 177 13.85 -6.46 9.18
N LYS A 178 14.19 -5.26 9.67
CA LYS A 178 14.54 -4.10 8.85
C LYS A 178 15.71 -4.44 7.93
N GLY A 179 15.50 -4.24 6.62
CA GLY A 179 16.54 -4.40 5.60
C GLY A 179 16.95 -5.85 5.29
N LEU A 180 16.19 -6.85 5.76
CA LEU A 180 16.34 -8.22 5.26
C LEU A 180 15.53 -8.40 3.96
N GLU A 181 16.16 -8.98 2.95
CA GLU A 181 15.54 -9.46 1.71
C GLU A 181 15.32 -10.97 1.71
#